data_AF-I3IR23-F1
#
_entry.id   AF-I3IR23-F1
#
_cell.length_a   1.000
_cell.length_b   1.000
_cell.length_c   1.000
_cell.angle_alpha   90.00
_cell.angle_beta   90.00
_cell.angle_gamma   90.00
#
_symmetry.space_group_name_H-M   'P 1'
#
loop_
_entity.id
_entity.type
_entity.pdbx_description
1 polymer ?
#
loop_
_entity_poly.entity_id
_entity_poly.type
_entity_poly.pdbx_seq_one_letter_code
_entity_poly.pdbx_strand_id
1 'polypeptide(L)'
;MKAIKASPLSLTLPFLALSPVFMIFTSNLILGEKLDSYGIIGISLTTIGAYLLHVKTTRKGILEPFKAIRRERGSVYMIIVAFIYSITSNLGKMAVLHSSSLFFASTYLPILTLIVLPILLWKRHGKVKQAVPHITLFILIGLSMALATVTHFLAVNIVEVPYAISVKRTSLLFGILYGAFWFKETNIRERLIGSTIMVIGVVVITLF
;
A
#
# COMPACT_ATOMS: atom_id res chain seq x y z
N MET A 1 11.28 0.57 6.81
CA MET A 1 12.61 1.04 6.38
C MET A 1 13.67 -0.05 6.28
N LYS A 2 13.74 -1.05 7.19
CA LYS A 2 14.75 -2.14 7.10
C LYS A 2 14.73 -2.88 5.75
N ALA A 3 13.54 -3.28 5.25
CA ALA A 3 13.40 -3.97 3.96
C ALA A 3 14.00 -3.17 2.78
N ILE A 4 13.63 -1.90 2.67
CA ILE A 4 14.08 -0.98 1.61
C ILE A 4 15.58 -0.69 1.69
N LYS A 5 16.15 -0.64 2.90
CA LYS A 5 17.58 -0.43 3.09
C LYS A 5 18.42 -1.68 2.82
N ALA A 6 17.83 -2.87 2.98
CA ALA A 6 18.54 -4.14 2.87
C ALA A 6 18.70 -4.62 1.43
N SER A 7 17.78 -4.24 0.53
CA SER A 7 17.73 -4.78 -0.83
C SER A 7 17.13 -3.78 -1.82
N PRO A 8 17.40 -3.91 -3.13
CA PRO A 8 16.84 -3.03 -4.16
C PRO A 8 15.31 -2.92 -4.11
N LEU A 9 14.79 -1.70 -4.29
CA LEU A 9 13.34 -1.45 -4.29
C LEU A 9 12.58 -2.28 -5.32
N SER A 10 13.16 -2.47 -6.50
CA SER A 10 12.56 -3.24 -7.60
C SER A 10 12.36 -4.72 -7.26
N LEU A 11 13.17 -5.28 -6.36
CA LEU A 11 13.06 -6.66 -5.89
C LEU A 11 12.18 -6.82 -4.66
N THR A 12 12.06 -5.76 -3.85
CA THR A 12 11.31 -5.81 -2.60
C THR A 12 9.84 -5.40 -2.76
N LEU A 13 9.56 -4.29 -3.45
CA LEU A 13 8.21 -3.76 -3.62
C LEU A 13 7.18 -4.71 -4.26
N PRO A 14 7.52 -5.62 -5.20
CA PRO A 14 6.55 -6.60 -5.71
C PRO A 14 5.85 -7.41 -4.62
N PHE A 15 6.55 -7.71 -3.51
CA PHE A 15 5.97 -8.46 -2.39
C PHE A 15 4.95 -7.67 -1.58
N LEU A 16 5.00 -6.34 -1.62
CA LEU A 16 3.99 -5.51 -0.96
C LEU A 16 2.62 -5.64 -1.63
N ALA A 17 2.57 -6.05 -2.90
CA ALA A 17 1.33 -6.35 -3.59
C ALA A 17 0.59 -7.56 -2.98
N LEU A 18 1.25 -8.42 -2.21
CA LEU A 18 0.64 -9.60 -1.58
C LEU A 18 -0.25 -9.27 -0.37
N SER A 19 -0.25 -8.03 0.13
CA SER A 19 -1.06 -7.67 1.30
C SER A 19 -2.55 -8.05 1.19
N PRO A 20 -3.26 -7.78 0.07
CA PRO A 20 -4.67 -8.16 -0.07
C PRO A 20 -4.88 -9.68 -0.05
N VAL A 21 -3.95 -10.46 -0.58
CA VAL A 21 -4.02 -11.93 -0.56
C VAL A 21 -3.94 -12.46 0.87
N PHE A 22 -3.07 -11.91 1.71
CA PHE A 22 -3.07 -12.25 3.13
C PHE A 22 -4.37 -11.82 3.83
N MET A 23 -4.96 -10.69 3.40
CA MET A 23 -6.22 -10.19 3.96
C MET A 23 -7.41 -11.10 3.71
N ILE A 24 -7.41 -11.91 2.64
CA ILE A 24 -8.45 -12.95 2.41
C ILE A 24 -8.59 -13.84 3.66
N PHE A 25 -7.47 -14.22 4.27
CA PHE A 25 -7.45 -15.07 5.46
C PHE A 25 -7.62 -14.25 6.74
N THR A 26 -6.84 -13.18 6.90
CA THR A 26 -6.84 -12.43 8.16
C THR A 26 -8.13 -11.64 8.37
N SER A 27 -8.83 -11.22 7.31
CA SER A 27 -10.08 -10.48 7.44
C SER A 27 -11.23 -11.39 7.87
N ASN A 28 -11.31 -12.59 7.28
CA ASN A 28 -12.24 -13.61 7.74
C ASN A 28 -11.99 -13.99 9.22
N LEU A 29 -10.72 -14.14 9.62
CA LEU A 29 -10.38 -14.52 10.99
C LEU A 29 -10.66 -13.42 12.04
N ILE A 30 -10.35 -12.16 11.72
CA ILE A 30 -10.42 -11.04 12.69
C ILE A 30 -11.79 -10.38 12.70
N LEU A 31 -12.41 -10.22 11.53
CA LEU A 31 -13.65 -9.46 11.34
C LEU A 31 -14.84 -10.33 10.92
N GLY A 32 -14.62 -11.60 10.58
CA GLY A 32 -15.67 -12.48 10.05
C GLY A 32 -16.07 -12.14 8.60
N GLU A 33 -15.26 -11.36 7.88
CA GLU A 33 -15.56 -10.98 6.49
C GLU A 33 -15.50 -12.22 5.57
N LYS A 34 -16.62 -12.51 4.92
CA LYS A 34 -16.71 -13.57 3.92
C LYS A 34 -16.64 -12.95 2.54
N LEU A 35 -15.59 -13.29 1.81
CA LEU A 35 -15.44 -12.93 0.41
C LEU A 35 -16.13 -13.99 -0.45
N ASP A 36 -16.80 -13.53 -1.48
CA ASP A 36 -17.36 -14.40 -2.50
C ASP A 36 -16.25 -14.87 -3.47
N SER A 37 -16.60 -15.79 -4.37
CA SER A 37 -15.62 -16.36 -5.31
C SER A 37 -15.11 -15.32 -6.31
N TYR A 38 -15.95 -14.38 -6.76
CA TYR A 38 -15.55 -13.32 -7.68
C TYR A 38 -14.65 -12.31 -6.98
N GLY A 39 -14.96 -11.97 -5.72
CA GLY A 39 -14.10 -11.16 -4.88
C GLY A 39 -12.68 -11.71 -4.76
N ILE A 40 -12.52 -13.00 -4.48
CA ILE A 40 -11.20 -13.66 -4.41
C ILE A 40 -10.47 -13.60 -5.76
N ILE A 41 -11.18 -13.85 -6.87
CA ILE A 41 -10.61 -13.75 -8.23
C ILE A 41 -10.13 -12.32 -8.50
N GLY A 42 -10.95 -11.32 -8.20
CA GLY A 42 -10.63 -9.92 -8.40
C GLY A 42 -9.44 -9.45 -7.56
N ILE A 43 -9.37 -9.86 -6.28
CA ILE A 43 -8.21 -9.61 -5.41
C ILE A 43 -6.94 -10.26 -5.99
N SER A 44 -7.06 -11.47 -6.51
CA SER A 44 -5.93 -12.18 -7.13
C SER A 44 -5.44 -11.46 -8.39
N LEU A 45 -6.35 -11.04 -9.27
CA LEU A 45 -6.04 -10.27 -10.48
C LEU A 45 -5.38 -8.93 -10.14
N THR A 46 -5.94 -8.15 -9.22
CA THR A 46 -5.35 -6.87 -8.80
C THR A 46 -3.95 -7.06 -8.21
N THR A 47 -3.75 -8.11 -7.42
CA THR A 47 -2.44 -8.45 -6.85
C THR A 47 -1.43 -8.85 -7.93
N ILE A 48 -1.82 -9.70 -8.88
CA ILE A 48 -0.97 -10.12 -10.00
C ILE A 48 -0.61 -8.92 -10.87
N GLY A 49 -1.58 -8.06 -11.19
CA GLY A 49 -1.33 -6.84 -11.95
C GLY A 49 -0.35 -5.90 -11.26
N ALA A 50 -0.54 -5.65 -9.95
CA ALA A 50 0.38 -4.85 -9.14
C ALA A 50 1.78 -5.47 -9.06
N TYR A 51 1.87 -6.79 -8.93
CA TYR A 51 3.13 -7.53 -8.97
C TYR A 51 3.85 -7.31 -10.31
N LEU A 52 3.16 -7.55 -11.44
CA LEU A 52 3.73 -7.39 -12.78
C LEU A 52 4.23 -5.96 -13.04
N LEU A 53 3.50 -4.95 -12.54
CA LEU A 53 3.92 -3.55 -12.61
C LEU A 53 5.27 -3.31 -11.91
N HIS A 54 5.48 -3.92 -10.75
CA HIS A 54 6.74 -3.77 -10.01
C HIS A 54 7.88 -4.64 -10.58
N VAL A 55 7.59 -5.84 -11.08
CA VAL A 55 8.63 -6.76 -11.58
C VAL A 55 9.21 -6.32 -12.90
N LYS A 56 8.38 -5.88 -13.85
CA LYS A 56 8.84 -5.58 -15.22
C LYS A 56 9.84 -4.42 -15.26
N THR A 57 9.83 -3.54 -14.25
CA THR A 57 10.90 -2.56 -14.02
C THR A 57 12.30 -3.16 -13.86
N THR A 58 12.43 -4.46 -13.56
CA THR A 58 13.70 -5.13 -13.25
C THR A 58 14.44 -5.65 -14.48
N ARG A 59 13.84 -5.70 -15.69
CA ARG A 59 14.39 -6.27 -16.95
C ARG A 59 14.94 -7.72 -16.87
N LYS A 60 14.98 -8.36 -15.70
CA LYS A 60 15.55 -9.70 -15.44
C LYS A 60 14.53 -10.84 -15.42
N GLY A 61 13.30 -10.60 -15.85
CA GLY A 61 12.23 -11.61 -15.96
C GLY A 61 11.24 -11.64 -14.79
N ILE A 62 10.08 -12.28 -15.03
CA ILE A 62 8.89 -12.21 -14.14
C ILE A 62 9.09 -12.96 -12.82
N LEU A 63 9.92 -14.01 -12.81
CA LEU A 63 10.17 -14.83 -11.61
C LEU A 63 11.37 -14.34 -10.79
N GLU A 64 12.02 -13.26 -11.21
CA GLU A 64 13.25 -12.79 -10.56
C GLU A 64 13.05 -12.39 -9.09
N PRO A 65 11.96 -11.69 -8.70
CA PRO A 65 11.73 -11.39 -7.28
C PRO A 65 11.57 -12.64 -6.44
N PHE A 66 10.92 -13.70 -6.94
CA PHE A 66 10.79 -14.97 -6.22
C PHE A 66 12.15 -15.65 -6.01
N LYS A 67 13.02 -15.64 -7.03
CA LYS A 67 14.41 -16.10 -6.88
C LYS A 67 15.19 -15.24 -5.89
N ALA A 68 14.91 -13.93 -5.89
CA ALA A 68 15.53 -12.98 -4.99
C ALA A 68 15.16 -13.23 -3.53
N ILE A 69 14.04 -13.88 -3.18
CA ILE A 69 13.71 -14.21 -1.78
C ILE A 69 14.87 -14.95 -1.08
N ARG A 70 15.53 -15.88 -1.78
CA ARG A 70 16.66 -16.66 -1.23
C ARG A 70 17.96 -15.87 -1.17
N ARG A 71 18.09 -14.81 -1.95
CA ARG A 71 19.33 -14.01 -2.09
C ARG A 71 19.28 -12.71 -1.29
N GLU A 72 18.10 -12.11 -1.20
CA GLU A 72 17.85 -10.76 -0.72
C GLU A 72 17.01 -10.80 0.55
N ARG A 73 17.63 -10.48 1.69
CA ARG A 73 16.94 -10.43 2.99
C ARG A 73 15.82 -9.38 3.00
N GLY A 74 15.95 -8.30 2.21
CA GLY A 74 14.92 -7.27 2.10
C GLY A 74 13.61 -7.80 1.50
N SER A 75 13.65 -8.79 0.61
CA SER A 75 12.46 -9.41 0.03
C SER A 75 11.66 -10.16 1.09
N VAL A 76 12.34 -10.94 1.95
CA VAL A 76 11.74 -11.62 3.10
C VAL A 76 11.11 -10.59 4.06
N TYR A 77 11.83 -9.52 4.38
CA TYR A 77 11.28 -8.46 5.21
C TYR A 77 10.05 -7.79 4.59
N MET A 78 9.97 -7.66 3.26
CA MET A 78 8.79 -7.08 2.64
C MET A 78 7.58 -8.02 2.69
N ILE A 79 7.77 -9.34 2.58
CA ILE A 79 6.69 -10.32 2.79
C ILE A 79 6.15 -10.21 4.22
N ILE A 80 7.05 -10.10 5.21
CA ILE A 80 6.65 -9.88 6.62
C ILE A 80 5.88 -8.57 6.76
N VAL A 81 6.34 -7.48 6.12
CA VAL A 81 5.60 -6.20 6.12
C VAL A 81 4.22 -6.35 5.48
N ALA A 82 4.11 -7.07 4.36
CA ALA A 82 2.83 -7.31 3.70
C ALA A 82 1.86 -8.09 4.59
N PHE A 83 2.37 -9.07 5.36
CA PHE A 83 1.61 -9.81 6.35
C PHE A 83 1.20 -8.94 7.55
N ILE A 84 2.11 -8.14 8.12
CA ILE A 84 1.78 -7.19 9.18
C ILE A 84 0.69 -6.24 8.72
N TYR A 85 0.78 -5.72 7.48
CA TYR A 85 -0.24 -4.83 6.91
C TYR A 85 -1.61 -5.50 6.76
N SER A 86 -1.64 -6.82 6.51
CA SER A 86 -2.89 -7.58 6.49
C SER A 86 -3.59 -7.59 7.84
N ILE A 87 -2.83 -7.66 8.94
CA ILE A 87 -3.36 -7.63 10.30
C ILE A 87 -3.75 -6.20 10.69
N THR A 88 -2.84 -5.24 10.51
CA THR A 88 -3.07 -3.86 10.95
C THR A 88 -4.21 -3.17 10.22
N SER A 89 -4.46 -3.52 8.95
CA SER A 89 -5.60 -2.94 8.22
C SER A 89 -6.94 -3.43 8.78
N ASN A 90 -7.03 -4.70 9.18
CA ASN A 90 -8.23 -5.26 9.82
C ASN A 90 -8.43 -4.68 11.22
N LEU A 91 -7.35 -4.53 12.00
CA LEU A 91 -7.40 -3.82 13.29
C LEU A 91 -7.84 -2.35 13.11
N GLY A 92 -7.40 -1.70 12.03
CA GLY A 92 -7.87 -0.37 11.65
C GLY A 92 -9.38 -0.33 11.40
N LYS A 93 -9.93 -1.29 10.65
CA LYS A 93 -11.38 -1.41 10.47
C LYS A 93 -12.10 -1.67 11.80
N MET A 94 -11.59 -2.57 12.63
CA MET A 94 -12.14 -2.85 13.95
C MET A 94 -12.22 -1.59 14.82
N ALA A 95 -11.14 -0.80 14.87
CA ALA A 95 -11.13 0.47 15.60
C ALA A 95 -12.15 1.47 15.06
N VAL A 96 -12.32 1.54 13.73
CA VAL A 96 -13.33 2.37 13.07
C VAL A 96 -14.75 1.92 13.42
N LEU A 97 -15.03 0.62 13.43
CA LEU A 97 -16.34 0.05 13.79
C LEU A 97 -16.71 0.31 15.26
N HIS A 98 -15.72 0.36 16.17
CA HIS A 98 -15.92 0.64 17.60
C HIS A 98 -15.85 2.14 17.97
N SER A 99 -15.59 3.04 17.02
CA SER A 99 -15.52 4.48 17.28
C SER A 99 -16.29 5.26 16.20
N SER A 100 -15.58 5.78 15.20
CA SER A 100 -16.13 6.25 13.93
C SER A 100 -14.97 6.47 12.95
N SER A 101 -15.26 6.46 11.65
CA SER A 101 -14.23 6.69 10.61
C SER A 101 -13.53 8.03 10.78
N LEU A 102 -14.29 9.09 11.07
CA LEU A 102 -13.74 10.44 11.25
C LEU A 102 -12.93 10.57 12.53
N PHE A 103 -13.43 10.02 13.65
CA PHE A 103 -12.69 10.03 14.91
C PHE A 103 -11.36 9.30 14.79
N PHE A 104 -11.37 8.08 14.23
CA PHE A 104 -10.14 7.30 14.07
C PHE A 104 -9.16 7.97 13.10
N ALA A 105 -9.63 8.46 11.94
CA ALA A 105 -8.78 9.16 10.98
C ALA A 105 -8.12 10.43 11.59
N SER A 106 -8.86 11.17 12.41
CA SER A 106 -8.41 12.43 13.00
C SER A 106 -7.48 12.23 14.19
N THR A 107 -7.60 11.12 14.92
CA THR A 107 -6.80 10.86 16.14
C THR A 107 -5.59 9.97 15.88
N TYR A 108 -5.68 9.00 14.98
CA TYR A 108 -4.63 8.01 14.74
C TYR A 108 -3.28 8.63 14.36
N LEU A 109 -3.26 9.49 13.32
CA LEU A 109 -2.00 10.10 12.85
C LEU A 109 -1.41 11.10 13.85
N PRO A 110 -2.20 11.99 14.49
CA PRO A 110 -1.66 12.88 15.54
C PRO A 110 -1.11 12.13 16.74
N ILE A 111 -1.80 11.08 17.24
CA ILE A 111 -1.31 10.27 18.37
C ILE A 111 -0.01 9.55 17.98
N LEU A 112 0.03 8.92 16.80
CA LEU A 112 1.24 8.28 16.30
C LEU A 112 2.40 9.28 16.17
N THR A 113 2.12 10.49 15.70
CA THR A 113 3.10 11.57 15.61
C THR A 113 3.59 11.98 16.99
N LEU A 114 2.69 12.14 17.97
CA LEU A 114 3.04 12.51 19.34
C LEU A 114 3.94 11.46 20.01
N ILE A 115 3.73 10.18 19.72
CA ILE A 115 4.56 9.08 20.25
C ILE A 115 5.94 9.03 19.58
N VAL A 116 5.99 9.22 18.25
CA VAL A 116 7.24 9.07 17.48
C VAL A 116 8.10 10.33 17.49
N LEU A 117 7.50 11.52 17.64
CA LEU A 117 8.18 12.81 17.60
C LEU A 117 9.29 12.93 18.66
N PRO A 118 9.09 12.60 19.95
CA PRO A 118 10.14 12.66 20.95
C PRO A 118 11.37 11.82 20.59
N ILE A 119 11.14 10.61 20.08
CA ILE A 119 12.19 9.68 19.64
C ILE A 119 12.97 10.28 18.47
N LEU A 120 12.27 10.94 17.54
CA LEU A 120 12.88 11.58 16.38
C LEU A 120 13.70 12.81 16.79
N LEU A 121 13.18 13.65 17.68
CA LEU A 121 13.86 14.83 18.20
C LEU A 121 15.14 14.45 18.95
N TRP A 122 15.07 13.40 19.77
CA TRP A 122 16.23 12.87 20.50
C TRP A 122 17.31 12.37 19.53
N LYS A 123 16.96 11.55 18.53
CA LYS A 123 17.93 11.01 17.57
C LYS A 123 18.52 12.05 16.60
N ARG A 124 17.84 13.16 16.36
CA ARG A 124 18.24 14.14 15.32
C ARG A 124 18.93 15.40 15.84
N HIS A 125 19.23 15.50 17.14
CA HIS A 125 20.07 16.54 17.76
C HIS A 125 19.95 17.94 17.10
N GLY A 126 18.73 18.47 16.95
CA GLY A 126 18.52 19.84 16.46
C GLY A 126 18.48 20.07 14.94
N LYS A 127 18.60 19.03 14.09
CA LYS A 127 18.43 19.16 12.61
C LYS A 127 17.01 19.51 12.15
N VAL A 128 16.07 19.72 13.08
CA VAL A 128 14.67 20.08 12.81
C VAL A 128 14.56 21.46 12.16
N LYS A 129 15.51 22.36 12.44
CA LYS A 129 15.56 23.71 11.84
C LYS A 129 15.71 23.69 10.30
N GLN A 130 16.15 22.57 9.72
CA GLN A 130 16.24 22.40 8.26
C GLN A 130 14.87 22.23 7.58
N ALA A 131 13.81 21.90 8.33
CA ALA A 131 12.46 21.73 7.79
C ALA A 131 11.67 23.04 7.68
N VAL A 132 12.05 24.07 8.45
CA VAL A 132 11.38 25.38 8.50
C VAL A 132 11.27 26.07 7.14
N PRO A 133 12.32 26.13 6.28
CA PRO A 133 12.21 26.81 4.99
C PRO A 133 11.26 26.12 3.99
N HIS A 134 10.83 24.89 4.25
CA HIS A 134 9.93 24.13 3.37
C HIS A 134 8.57 23.87 4.02
N ILE A 135 8.20 24.67 5.03
CA ILE A 135 7.00 24.44 5.85
C ILE A 135 5.71 24.41 5.02
N THR A 136 5.60 25.24 3.99
CA THR A 136 4.44 25.27 3.08
C THR A 136 4.26 23.95 2.33
N LEU A 137 5.37 23.37 1.83
CA LEU A 137 5.36 22.06 1.18
C LEU A 137 4.97 20.96 2.17
N PHE A 138 5.50 21.00 3.40
CA PHE A 138 5.13 20.04 4.44
C PHE A 138 3.66 20.13 4.85
N ILE A 139 3.09 21.34 4.92
CA ILE A 139 1.66 21.55 5.16
C ILE A 139 0.83 20.92 4.03
N LEU A 140 1.21 21.14 2.76
CA LEU A 140 0.50 20.57 1.62
C LEU A 140 0.54 19.04 1.62
N ILE A 141 1.70 18.44 1.94
CA ILE A 141 1.84 16.99 2.11
C ILE A 141 0.96 16.49 3.27
N GLY A 142 0.97 17.21 4.39
CA GLY A 142 0.15 16.89 5.57
C GLY A 142 -1.35 16.91 5.27
N LEU A 143 -1.84 17.95 4.59
CA LEU A 143 -3.24 18.07 4.16
C LEU A 143 -3.63 16.94 3.20
N SER A 144 -2.77 16.66 2.21
CA SER A 144 -2.99 15.56 1.26
C SER A 144 -3.06 14.21 1.97
N MET A 145 -2.20 13.99 2.96
CA MET A 145 -2.15 12.77 3.74
C MET A 145 -3.33 12.63 4.70
N ALA A 146 -3.80 13.74 5.28
CA ALA A 146 -5.02 13.77 6.09
C ALA A 146 -6.24 13.40 5.24
N LEU A 147 -6.40 14.03 4.06
CA LEU A 147 -7.47 13.72 3.12
C LEU A 147 -7.43 12.25 2.68
N ALA A 148 -6.24 11.74 2.34
CA ALA A 148 -6.04 10.34 1.98
C ALA A 148 -6.40 9.38 3.13
N THR A 149 -6.17 9.79 4.37
CA THR A 149 -6.46 8.96 5.56
C THR A 149 -7.95 8.95 5.87
N VAL A 150 -8.62 10.11 5.81
CA VAL A 150 -10.07 10.22 5.99
C VAL A 150 -10.81 9.39 4.93
N THR A 151 -10.49 9.58 3.65
CA THR A 151 -11.09 8.82 2.55
C THR A 151 -10.82 7.32 2.68
N HIS A 152 -9.63 6.93 3.13
CA HIS A 152 -9.29 5.53 3.37
C HIS A 152 -10.18 4.88 4.44
N PHE A 153 -10.36 5.52 5.60
CA PHE A 153 -11.18 4.95 6.68
C PHE A 153 -12.68 5.07 6.44
N LEU A 154 -13.12 6.01 5.60
CA LEU A 154 -14.49 6.02 5.08
C LEU A 154 -14.72 4.81 4.17
N ALA A 155 -13.81 4.55 3.22
CA ALA A 155 -13.93 3.39 2.32
C ALA A 155 -13.92 2.06 3.10
N VAL A 156 -12.98 1.89 4.03
CA VAL A 156 -12.86 0.65 4.83
C VAL A 156 -14.06 0.44 5.78
N ASN A 157 -14.82 1.49 6.11
CA ASN A 157 -16.03 1.35 6.91
C ASN A 157 -17.19 0.72 6.12
N ILE A 158 -17.31 1.05 4.83
CA ILE A 158 -18.46 0.65 3.99
C ILE A 158 -18.24 -0.62 3.16
N VAL A 159 -16.99 -1.05 2.96
CA VAL A 159 -16.66 -2.28 2.24
C VAL A 159 -15.65 -3.13 3.01
N GLU A 160 -15.52 -4.39 2.61
CA GLU A 160 -14.57 -5.36 3.13
C GLU A 160 -13.13 -4.86 2.95
N VAL A 161 -12.28 -5.10 3.96
CA VAL A 161 -10.88 -4.63 3.96
C VAL A 161 -10.10 -5.13 2.73
N PRO A 162 -10.19 -6.42 2.33
CA PRO A 162 -9.52 -6.92 1.14
C PRO A 162 -9.93 -6.18 -0.14
N TYR A 163 -11.21 -5.81 -0.29
CA TYR A 163 -11.71 -5.06 -1.45
C TYR A 163 -11.20 -3.62 -1.46
N ALA A 164 -11.34 -2.90 -0.33
CA ALA A 164 -10.84 -1.53 -0.21
C ALA A 164 -9.34 -1.42 -0.54
N ILE A 165 -8.53 -2.35 -0.02
CA ILE A 165 -7.09 -2.34 -0.24
C ILE A 165 -6.75 -2.72 -1.68
N SER A 166 -7.45 -3.69 -2.27
CA SER A 166 -7.25 -4.09 -3.67
C SER A 166 -7.53 -2.93 -4.63
N VAL A 167 -8.66 -2.24 -4.43
CA VAL A 167 -8.99 -1.03 -5.20
C VAL A 167 -7.96 0.06 -4.97
N LYS A 168 -7.51 0.30 -3.72
CA LYS A 168 -6.45 1.27 -3.40
C LYS A 168 -5.13 0.98 -4.13
N ARG A 169 -4.81 -0.28 -4.45
CA ARG A 169 -3.60 -0.62 -5.23
C ARG A 169 -3.64 -0.06 -6.65
N THR A 170 -4.81 0.20 -7.22
CA THR A 170 -4.91 0.88 -8.52
C THR A 170 -4.34 2.29 -8.51
N SER A 171 -4.04 2.86 -7.34
CA SER A 171 -3.24 4.10 -7.26
C SER A 171 -1.88 4.01 -7.96
N LEU A 172 -1.33 2.81 -8.13
CA LEU A 172 -0.14 2.56 -8.95
C LEU A 172 -0.34 2.98 -10.41
N LEU A 173 -1.57 2.90 -10.93
CA LEU A 173 -1.92 3.34 -12.29
C LEU A 173 -1.72 4.84 -12.45
N PHE A 174 -2.16 5.64 -11.46
CA PHE A 174 -1.91 7.08 -11.48
C PHE A 174 -0.42 7.39 -11.44
N GLY A 175 0.37 6.64 -10.66
CA GLY A 175 1.83 6.77 -10.65
C GLY A 175 2.45 6.55 -12.04
N ILE A 176 1.92 5.61 -12.82
CA ILE A 176 2.36 5.36 -14.20
C ILE A 176 1.96 6.52 -15.12
N LEU A 177 0.75 7.05 -14.99
CA LEU A 177 0.28 8.20 -15.77
C LEU A 177 1.12 9.45 -15.48
N TYR A 178 1.41 9.74 -14.21
CA TYR A 178 2.31 10.83 -13.82
C TYR A 178 3.74 10.60 -14.33
N GLY A 179 4.26 9.37 -14.24
CA GLY A 179 5.55 8.98 -14.80
C GLY A 179 5.65 9.20 -16.31
N ALA A 180 4.60 8.82 -17.04
CA ALA A 180 4.54 8.99 -18.49
C ALA A 180 4.43 10.46 -18.90
N PHE A 181 3.50 11.22 -18.29
CA PHE A 181 3.21 12.60 -18.70
C PHE A 181 4.29 13.58 -18.26
N TRP A 182 4.73 13.48 -17.00
CA TRP A 182 5.64 14.46 -16.39
C TRP A 182 7.12 14.09 -16.54
N PHE A 183 7.43 12.79 -16.43
CA PHE A 183 8.82 12.30 -16.46
C PHE A 183 9.21 11.65 -17.79
N LYS A 184 8.29 11.56 -18.76
CA LYS A 184 8.51 11.01 -20.12
C LYS A 184 9.15 9.61 -20.10
N GLU A 185 8.75 8.78 -19.14
CA GLU A 185 9.27 7.41 -19.03
C GLU A 185 8.90 6.57 -20.26
N THR A 186 9.86 5.79 -20.79
CA THR A 186 9.70 5.06 -22.06
C THR A 186 9.11 3.65 -21.92
N ASN A 187 9.08 3.08 -20.71
CA ASN A 187 8.62 1.69 -20.48
C ASN A 187 7.08 1.57 -20.29
N ILE A 188 6.29 2.47 -20.90
CA ILE A 188 4.83 2.53 -20.70
C ILE A 188 4.14 1.24 -21.18
N ARG A 189 4.59 0.68 -22.31
CA ARG A 189 3.96 -0.50 -22.93
C ARG A 189 4.00 -1.74 -22.03
N GLU A 190 5.09 -1.91 -21.28
CA GLU A 190 5.26 -3.04 -20.37
C GLU A 190 4.38 -2.90 -19.12
N ARG A 191 4.15 -1.66 -18.69
CA ARG A 191 3.28 -1.31 -17.57
C ARG A 191 1.79 -1.44 -17.92
N LEU A 192 1.40 -1.20 -19.18
CA LEU A 192 0.01 -1.35 -19.63
C LEU A 192 -0.56 -2.75 -19.34
N ILE A 193 0.22 -3.82 -19.49
CA ILE A 193 -0.26 -5.19 -19.23
C ILE A 193 -0.66 -5.37 -17.75
N GLY A 194 0.23 -4.96 -16.83
CA GLY A 194 -0.07 -5.03 -15.40
C GLY A 194 -1.26 -4.14 -15.05
N SER A 195 -1.33 -2.95 -15.65
CA SER A 195 -2.44 -2.02 -15.48
C SER A 195 -3.79 -2.59 -15.93
N THR A 196 -3.87 -3.19 -17.11
CA THR A 196 -5.09 -3.80 -17.63
C THR A 196 -5.57 -4.94 -16.73
N ILE A 197 -4.65 -5.80 -16.27
CA ILE A 197 -5.00 -6.89 -15.34
C ILE A 197 -5.55 -6.33 -14.02
N MET A 198 -4.97 -5.24 -13.49
CA MET A 198 -5.50 -4.59 -12.28
C MET A 198 -6.90 -4.02 -12.51
N VAL A 199 -7.15 -3.37 -13.65
CA VAL A 199 -8.46 -2.81 -13.97
C VAL A 199 -9.50 -3.91 -14.09
N ILE A 200 -9.20 -5.00 -14.79
CA ILE A 200 -10.10 -6.17 -14.86
C ILE A 200 -10.39 -6.70 -13.46
N GLY A 201 -9.36 -6.84 -12.61
CA GLY A 201 -9.54 -7.29 -11.24
C GLY A 201 -10.47 -6.39 -10.41
N VAL A 202 -10.36 -5.07 -10.55
CA VAL A 202 -11.28 -4.14 -9.89
C VAL A 202 -12.69 -4.24 -10.45
N VAL A 203 -12.85 -4.33 -11.77
CA VAL A 203 -14.16 -4.51 -12.41
C VAL A 203 -14.85 -5.75 -11.87
N VAL A 204 -14.13 -6.86 -11.71
CA VAL A 204 -14.64 -8.09 -11.11
C VAL A 204 -15.11 -7.87 -9.67
N ILE A 205 -14.31 -7.20 -8.82
CA ILE A 205 -14.68 -6.88 -7.43
C ILE A 205 -15.94 -6.00 -7.36
N THR A 206 -16.10 -5.07 -8.30
CA THR A 206 -17.17 -4.06 -8.24
C THR A 206 -18.49 -4.49 -8.87
N LEU A 207 -18.46 -5.41 -9.83
CA LEU A 207 -19.65 -5.78 -10.62
C LEU A 207 -20.25 -7.13 -10.24
N PHE A 208 -19.48 -8.01 -9.60
CA PHE A 208 -19.88 -9.37 -9.24
C PHE A 208 -19.66 -9.59 -7.75
#